data_AF-A0A839J324-F1
#
_entry.id   AF-A0A839J324-F1
#
_cell.length_a   1.000
_cell.length_b   1.000
_cell.length_c   1.000
_cell.angle_alpha   90.00
_cell.angle_beta   90.00
_cell.angle_gamma   90.00
#
_symmetry.space_group_name_H-M   'P 1'
#
loop_
_entity.id
_entity.type
_entity.pdbx_description
1 polymer ?
#
loop_
_entity_poly.entity_id
_entity_poly.type
_entity_poly.pdbx_seq_one_letter_code
_entity_poly.pdbx_strand_id
1 'polypeptide(L)'
;MDAPPPFPNAGPSYNAYANPYTSTPNPGWTPSPNYATGPQRTSADERMWAMLAHLSAPIAAVVSAGWLTIVGPLVVYLTQKDRSHFVRNASAGAFNFTLAMWLVSLIGWILTFTIIGAIVGVPMILIGAFGSIVLGIVGAIKSWNGESYTYPWQLKVLN
;
A
#
# COMPACT_ATOMS: atom_id res chain seq x y z
N MET A 1 -4.70 -67.51 28.87
CA MET A 1 -3.46 -66.76 28.59
C MET A 1 -3.92 -65.49 27.88
N ASP A 2 -4.03 -64.41 28.64
CA ASP A 2 -4.60 -63.15 28.16
C ASP A 2 -3.54 -62.35 27.39
N ALA A 3 -3.90 -61.85 26.22
CA ALA A 3 -3.02 -61.02 25.39
C ALA A 3 -2.96 -59.58 25.95
N PRO A 4 -1.79 -58.91 25.89
CA PRO A 4 -1.60 -57.55 26.39
C PRO A 4 -2.40 -56.49 25.57
N PRO A 5 -2.77 -55.34 26.18
CA PRO A 5 -3.56 -54.31 25.52
C PRO A 5 -2.77 -53.59 24.40
N PRO A 6 -3.43 -53.24 23.27
CA PRO A 6 -2.79 -52.49 22.19
C PRO A 6 -2.56 -51.02 22.54
N PHE A 7 -1.44 -50.48 22.04
CA PHE A 7 -0.94 -49.11 22.28
C PHE A 7 -1.87 -48.00 21.72
N PRO A 8 -1.78 -46.75 22.24
CA PRO A 8 -2.58 -45.61 21.78
C PRO A 8 -2.31 -45.21 20.33
N ASN A 9 -3.39 -44.98 19.59
CA ASN A 9 -3.42 -44.64 18.17
C ASN A 9 -2.79 -43.26 17.89
N ALA A 10 -1.69 -43.25 17.12
CA ALA A 10 -1.13 -42.04 16.53
C ALA A 10 -2.04 -41.57 15.39
N GLY A 11 -2.79 -40.49 15.61
CA GLY A 11 -3.66 -39.90 14.59
C GLY A 11 -2.86 -39.08 13.57
N PRO A 12 -3.05 -39.29 12.26
CA PRO A 12 -2.61 -38.34 11.26
C PRO A 12 -3.79 -37.73 10.48
N SER A 13 -3.51 -36.53 9.98
CA SER A 13 -4.08 -35.88 8.79
C SER A 13 -5.50 -35.32 8.86
N TYR A 14 -5.59 -33.99 8.93
CA TYR A 14 -6.77 -33.26 8.50
C TYR A 14 -6.52 -32.77 7.07
N ASN A 15 -6.99 -33.54 6.09
CA ASN A 15 -7.20 -33.08 4.73
C ASN A 15 -8.70 -32.83 4.52
N ALA A 16 -9.04 -31.58 4.25
CA ALA A 16 -9.73 -31.15 3.04
C ALA A 16 -10.98 -31.93 2.53
N TYR A 17 -12.11 -31.19 2.55
CA TYR A 17 -13.29 -31.22 1.66
C TYR A 17 -14.42 -32.27 1.83
N ALA A 18 -15.62 -31.70 2.06
CA ALA A 18 -16.97 -32.07 1.58
C ALA A 18 -17.68 -33.35 2.08
N ASN A 19 -18.95 -33.21 2.53
CA ASN A 19 -20.11 -33.74 1.79
C ASN A 19 -21.49 -33.35 2.40
N PRO A 20 -22.61 -33.54 1.65
CA PRO A 20 -23.86 -32.80 1.74
C PRO A 20 -24.97 -33.66 2.35
N TYR A 21 -26.18 -33.10 2.46
CA TYR A 21 -27.41 -33.77 2.93
C TYR A 21 -27.52 -34.04 4.44
N THR A 22 -27.86 -33.01 5.19
CA THR A 22 -28.80 -33.15 6.31
C THR A 22 -29.81 -32.00 6.27
N SER A 23 -30.97 -32.26 5.67
CA SER A 23 -32.13 -31.36 5.70
C SER A 23 -32.93 -31.61 6.97
N THR A 24 -32.93 -30.65 7.90
CA THR A 24 -34.04 -30.45 8.84
C THR A 24 -34.54 -29.01 8.70
N PRO A 25 -35.85 -28.76 8.50
CA PRO A 25 -36.37 -27.41 8.38
C PRO A 25 -36.56 -26.80 9.77
N ASN A 26 -35.74 -25.81 10.12
CA ASN A 26 -35.96 -24.97 11.30
C ASN A 26 -36.84 -23.77 10.90
N PRO A 27 -38.09 -23.64 11.38
CA PRO A 27 -38.94 -22.50 11.06
C PRO A 27 -38.65 -21.35 12.05
N GLY A 28 -37.87 -20.36 11.62
CA GLY A 28 -37.65 -19.18 12.47
C GLY A 28 -36.59 -18.17 12.07
N TRP A 29 -35.99 -18.23 10.88
CA TRP A 29 -34.94 -17.29 10.50
C TRP A 29 -35.40 -16.32 9.42
N THR A 30 -35.66 -15.08 9.81
CA THR A 30 -35.52 -13.92 8.93
C THR A 30 -34.02 -13.77 8.60
N PRO A 31 -33.62 -13.65 7.32
CA PRO A 31 -32.22 -13.42 7.00
C PRO A 31 -31.82 -12.02 7.48
N SER A 32 -31.05 -11.94 8.55
CA SER A 32 -30.30 -10.73 8.88
C SER A 32 -29.30 -10.46 7.76
N PRO A 33 -29.16 -9.22 7.26
CA PRO A 33 -28.16 -8.92 6.24
C PRO A 33 -26.78 -9.17 6.84
N ASN A 34 -26.05 -10.12 6.25
CA ASN A 34 -24.70 -10.50 6.63
C ASN A 34 -23.75 -9.30 6.51
N TYR A 35 -23.54 -8.57 7.61
CA TYR A 35 -22.33 -7.77 7.80
C TYR A 35 -21.20 -8.73 8.18
N ALA A 36 -20.52 -9.27 7.17
CA ALA A 36 -19.28 -10.01 7.36
C ALA A 36 -18.16 -9.03 7.79
N THR A 37 -18.12 -8.68 9.08
CA THR A 37 -17.01 -7.94 9.70
C THR A 37 -15.88 -8.90 10.07
N GLY A 38 -15.16 -9.39 9.07
CA GLY A 38 -13.79 -9.86 9.23
C GLY A 38 -12.85 -8.86 8.54
N PRO A 39 -11.60 -8.67 8.98
CA PRO A 39 -10.65 -7.89 8.20
C PRO A 39 -10.50 -8.52 6.82
N GLN A 40 -11.09 -7.90 5.79
CA GLN A 40 -10.85 -8.28 4.41
C GLN A 40 -9.35 -8.15 4.18
N ARG A 41 -8.65 -9.28 4.02
CA ARG A 41 -7.27 -9.26 3.58
C ARG A 41 -7.23 -8.52 2.24
N THR A 42 -6.43 -7.45 2.18
CA THR A 42 -6.12 -6.76 0.91
C THR A 42 -5.69 -7.78 -0.12
N SER A 43 -6.36 -7.77 -1.27
CA SER A 43 -6.08 -8.70 -2.37
C SER A 43 -4.68 -8.49 -2.95
N ALA A 44 -4.16 -9.49 -3.65
CA ALA A 44 -2.85 -9.38 -4.31
C ALA A 44 -2.80 -8.23 -5.32
N ASP A 45 -3.89 -8.03 -6.08
CA ASP A 45 -4.01 -6.94 -7.05
C ASP A 45 -3.99 -5.57 -6.36
N GLU A 46 -4.73 -5.40 -5.25
CA GLU A 46 -4.71 -4.15 -4.49
C GLU A 46 -3.31 -3.83 -3.94
N ARG A 47 -2.61 -4.84 -3.42
CA ARG A 47 -1.23 -4.68 -2.94
C ARG A 47 -0.29 -4.29 -4.08
N MET A 48 -0.45 -4.92 -5.25
CA MET A 48 0.33 -4.60 -6.45
C MET A 48 0.12 -3.15 -6.87
N TRP A 49 -1.13 -2.70 -7.00
CA TRP A 49 -1.44 -1.34 -7.43
C TRP A 49 -1.02 -0.28 -6.40
N ALA A 50 -1.20 -0.56 -5.10
CA ALA A 50 -0.72 0.33 -4.04
C ALA A 50 0.81 0.45 -4.05
N MET A 51 1.52 -0.67 -4.16
CA MET A 51 2.97 -0.70 -4.29
C MET A 51 3.44 0.08 -5.53
N LEU A 52 2.80 -0.13 -6.68
CA LEU A 52 3.11 0.61 -7.91
C LEU A 52 2.90 2.11 -7.75
N ALA A 53 1.87 2.55 -7.01
CA ALA A 53 1.67 3.96 -6.73
C ALA A 53 2.90 4.58 -6.04
N HIS A 54 3.44 3.91 -5.03
CA HIS A 54 4.62 4.39 -4.30
C HIS A 54 5.93 4.29 -5.11
N LEU A 55 6.12 3.23 -5.91
CA LEU A 55 7.30 3.04 -6.75
C LEU A 55 7.32 3.93 -7.99
N SER A 56 6.15 4.34 -8.48
CA SER A 56 6.04 5.14 -9.69
C SER A 56 6.77 6.47 -9.60
N ALA A 57 6.80 7.11 -8.42
CA ALA A 57 7.51 8.37 -8.21
C ALA A 57 9.05 8.22 -8.26
N PRO A 58 9.68 7.27 -7.54
CA PRO A 58 11.11 6.97 -7.69
C PRO A 58 11.50 6.58 -9.12
N ILE A 59 10.70 5.75 -9.81
CA ILE A 59 10.94 5.38 -11.20
C ILE A 59 10.89 6.62 -12.10
N ALA A 60 9.84 7.43 -11.95
CA ALA A 60 9.69 8.70 -12.65
C ALA A 60 10.87 9.65 -12.36
N ALA A 61 11.40 9.67 -11.13
CA ALA A 61 12.55 10.48 -10.75
C ALA A 61 13.79 10.11 -11.57
N VAL A 62 14.08 8.81 -11.72
CA VAL A 62 15.23 8.33 -12.49
C VAL A 62 15.10 8.69 -13.98
N VAL A 63 13.93 8.47 -14.58
CA VAL A 63 13.73 8.69 -16.02
C VAL A 63 13.59 10.17 -16.42
N SER A 64 13.24 11.05 -15.47
CA SER A 64 13.00 12.48 -15.73
C SER A 64 13.94 13.43 -14.98
N ALA A 65 14.99 12.89 -14.34
CA ALA A 65 15.86 13.64 -13.44
C ALA A 65 15.07 14.42 -12.36
N GLY A 66 14.00 13.82 -11.82
CA GLY A 66 13.19 14.38 -10.75
C GLY A 66 12.04 15.30 -11.18
N TRP A 67 11.90 15.63 -12.46
CA TRP A 67 10.91 16.62 -12.90
C TRP A 67 9.47 16.09 -12.99
N LEU A 68 9.28 14.81 -13.33
CA LEU A 68 7.97 14.20 -13.60
C LEU A 68 7.52 13.24 -12.49
N THR A 69 8.08 13.35 -11.28
CA THR A 69 7.84 12.40 -10.17
C THR A 69 6.38 12.32 -9.72
N ILE A 70 5.65 13.42 -9.82
CA ILE A 70 4.23 13.51 -9.43
C ILE A 70 3.28 12.76 -10.39
N VAL A 71 3.71 12.52 -11.63
CA VAL A 71 2.85 11.96 -12.69
C VAL A 71 2.51 10.50 -12.39
N GLY A 72 3.50 9.72 -11.98
CA GLY A 72 3.34 8.29 -11.66
C GLY A 72 2.19 8.01 -10.68
N PRO A 73 2.25 8.55 -9.44
CA PRO A 73 1.23 8.26 -8.44
C PRO A 73 -0.14 8.86 -8.81
N LEU A 74 -0.15 9.98 -9.53
CA LEU A 74 -1.39 10.59 -10.03
C LEU A 74 -2.10 9.69 -11.04
N VAL A 75 -1.36 9.07 -11.96
CA VAL A 75 -1.92 8.13 -12.95
C VAL A 75 -2.54 6.93 -12.24
N VAL A 76 -1.86 6.38 -11.23
CA VAL A 76 -2.41 5.26 -10.44
C VAL A 76 -3.66 5.70 -9.68
N TYR A 77 -3.64 6.89 -9.05
CA TYR A 77 -4.81 7.42 -8.36
C TYR A 77 -6.00 7.55 -9.30
N LEU A 78 -5.85 8.23 -10.44
CA LEU A 78 -6.94 8.48 -11.38
C LEU A 78 -7.53 7.20 -11.98
N THR A 79 -6.71 6.16 -12.19
CA THR A 79 -7.17 4.90 -12.79
C THR A 79 -7.77 3.92 -11.78
N GLN A 80 -7.28 3.93 -10.53
CA GLN A 80 -7.62 2.92 -9.53
C GLN A 80 -8.42 3.44 -8.33
N LYS A 81 -8.62 4.76 -8.17
CA LYS A 81 -9.31 5.36 -7.01
C LYS A 81 -10.69 4.78 -6.72
N ASP A 82 -11.44 4.39 -7.74
CA ASP A 82 -12.82 3.90 -7.59
C ASP A 82 -12.90 2.39 -7.40
N ARG A 83 -11.77 1.67 -7.55
CA ARG A 83 -11.72 0.21 -7.48
C ARG A 83 -11.45 -0.32 -6.08
N SER A 84 -10.62 0.40 -5.32
CA SER A 84 -10.21 -0.03 -3.98
C SER A 84 -9.88 1.16 -3.10
N HIS A 85 -10.45 1.19 -1.90
CA HIS A 85 -10.14 2.19 -0.88
C HIS A 85 -8.68 2.10 -0.42
N PHE A 86 -8.10 0.90 -0.40
CA PHE A 86 -6.68 0.71 -0.04
C PHE A 86 -5.77 1.33 -1.10
N VAL A 87 -6.00 1.04 -2.39
CA VAL A 87 -5.22 1.60 -3.49
C VAL A 87 -5.41 3.11 -3.59
N ARG A 88 -6.63 3.60 -3.38
CA ARG A 88 -6.95 5.03 -3.34
C ARG A 88 -6.12 5.75 -2.27
N ASN A 89 -6.11 5.24 -1.04
CA ASN A 89 -5.35 5.84 0.05
C ASN A 89 -3.83 5.80 -0.21
N ALA A 90 -3.32 4.68 -0.70
CA ALA A 90 -1.90 4.53 -1.03
C ALA A 90 -1.47 5.51 -2.14
N SER A 91 -2.25 5.59 -3.22
CA SER A 91 -1.95 6.47 -4.35
C SER A 91 -2.14 7.96 -4.05
N ALA A 92 -3.19 8.33 -3.29
CA ALA A 92 -3.37 9.69 -2.79
C ALA A 92 -2.21 10.09 -1.87
N GLY A 93 -1.84 9.24 -0.91
CA GLY A 93 -0.73 9.48 0.01
C GLY A 93 0.61 9.61 -0.71
N ALA A 94 0.89 8.71 -1.67
CA ALA A 94 2.08 8.78 -2.51
C ALA A 94 2.14 10.10 -3.29
N PHE A 95 1.06 10.50 -3.96
CA PHE A 95 0.99 11.76 -4.69
C PHE A 95 1.20 12.96 -3.76
N ASN A 96 0.46 13.02 -2.65
CA ASN A 96 0.49 14.09 -1.67
C ASN A 96 1.90 14.32 -1.10
N PHE A 97 2.62 13.24 -0.82
CA PHE A 97 4.00 13.29 -0.35
C PHE A 97 4.98 13.67 -1.46
N THR A 98 4.90 13.03 -2.62
CA THR A 98 5.79 13.34 -3.74
C THR A 98 5.62 14.78 -4.20
N LEU A 99 4.41 15.33 -4.19
CA LEU A 99 4.15 16.73 -4.47
C LEU A 99 4.84 17.65 -3.45
N ALA A 100 4.74 17.33 -2.16
CA ALA A 100 5.42 18.10 -1.12
C ALA A 100 6.94 18.13 -1.33
N MET A 101 7.54 16.96 -1.55
CA MET A 101 8.98 16.85 -1.80
C MET A 101 9.41 17.51 -3.11
N TRP A 102 8.59 17.41 -4.16
CA TRP A 102 8.84 18.06 -5.44
C TRP A 102 8.83 19.58 -5.31
N LEU A 103 7.90 20.15 -4.53
CA LEU A 103 7.88 21.58 -4.22
C LEU A 103 9.11 22.01 -3.41
N VAL A 104 9.52 21.22 -2.42
CA VAL A 104 10.77 21.47 -1.67
C VAL A 104 11.97 21.51 -2.61
N SER A 105 12.09 20.54 -3.52
CA SER A 105 13.16 20.53 -4.53
C SER A 105 13.06 21.70 -5.50
N LEU A 106 11.86 22.09 -5.93
CA LEU A 106 11.64 23.23 -6.83
C LEU A 106 12.06 24.55 -6.20
N ILE A 107 11.66 24.80 -4.95
CA ILE A 107 12.08 25.99 -4.19
C ILE A 107 13.61 25.96 -4.00
N GLY A 108 14.17 24.79 -3.67
CA GLY A 108 15.60 24.59 -3.58
C GLY A 108 16.33 25.00 -4.86
N TRP A 109 15.85 24.56 -6.02
CA TRP A 109 16.38 24.94 -7.33
C TRP A 109 16.35 26.46 -7.55
N ILE A 110 15.23 27.13 -7.24
CA ILE A 110 15.12 28.58 -7.39
C ILE A 110 16.14 29.31 -6.51
N LEU A 111 16.38 28.84 -5.28
CA LEU A 111 17.35 29.48 -4.38
C LEU A 111 18.80 29.39 -4.88
N THR A 112 19.14 28.38 -5.71
CA THR A 112 20.50 28.19 -6.21
C THR A 112 20.97 29.26 -7.21
N PHE A 113 20.07 30.13 -7.71
CA PHE A 113 20.46 31.25 -8.58
C PHE A 113 21.35 32.29 -7.89
N THR A 114 21.44 32.28 -6.56
CA THR A 114 22.35 33.13 -5.80
C THR A 114 23.29 32.27 -4.96
N ILE A 115 24.51 32.76 -4.70
CA ILE A 115 25.49 32.03 -3.88
C ILE A 115 24.95 31.83 -2.45
N ILE A 116 24.32 32.87 -1.87
CA ILE A 116 23.76 32.80 -0.51
C ILE A 116 22.58 31.82 -0.48
N GLY A 117 21.68 31.90 -1.47
CA GLY A 117 20.55 30.98 -1.56
C GLY A 117 20.98 29.53 -1.80
N ALA A 118 22.05 29.29 -2.56
CA ALA A 118 22.56 27.95 -2.84
C ALA A 118 22.97 27.17 -1.57
N ILE A 119 23.43 27.86 -0.52
CA ILE A 119 23.76 27.25 0.79
C ILE A 119 22.54 26.52 1.38
N VAL A 120 21.34 27.06 1.18
CA VAL A 120 20.07 26.45 1.66
C VAL A 120 19.41 25.61 0.57
N GLY A 121 19.49 26.06 -0.68
CA GLY A 121 18.83 25.45 -1.83
C GLY A 121 19.36 24.05 -2.14
N VAL A 122 20.68 23.84 -2.10
CA VAL A 122 21.29 22.52 -2.36
C VAL A 122 20.81 21.48 -1.33
N PRO A 123 20.87 21.72 -0.01
CA PRO A 123 20.28 20.82 0.99
C PRO A 123 18.80 20.50 0.74
N MET A 124 17.97 21.50 0.37
CA MET A 124 16.56 21.28 0.07
C MET A 124 16.36 20.34 -1.13
N ILE A 125 17.13 20.53 -2.21
CA ILE A 125 17.08 19.63 -3.37
C ILE A 125 17.42 18.21 -2.96
N LEU A 126 18.50 18.02 -2.19
CA LEU A 126 18.94 16.70 -1.73
C LEU A 126 17.87 16.05 -0.84
N ILE A 127 17.31 16.78 0.13
CA ILE A 127 16.27 16.26 1.01
C ILE A 127 15.04 15.84 0.20
N GLY A 128 14.57 16.68 -0.74
CA GLY A 128 13.42 16.35 -1.58
C GLY A 128 13.67 15.13 -2.46
N ALA A 129 14.84 15.04 -3.09
CA ALA A 129 15.20 13.93 -3.98
C ALA A 129 15.38 12.60 -3.21
N PHE A 130 16.27 12.57 -2.22
CA PHE A 130 16.57 11.36 -1.45
C PHE A 130 15.39 10.95 -0.56
N GLY A 131 14.72 11.91 0.09
CA GLY A 131 13.53 11.66 0.90
C GLY A 131 12.40 11.02 0.07
N SER A 132 12.17 11.52 -1.15
CA SER A 132 11.18 10.95 -2.07
C SER A 132 11.47 9.49 -2.41
N ILE A 133 12.72 9.17 -2.72
CA ILE A 133 13.14 7.82 -3.12
C ILE A 133 13.01 6.86 -1.93
N VAL A 134 13.61 7.22 -0.78
CA VAL A 134 13.64 6.35 0.40
C VAL A 134 12.25 6.08 0.93
N LEU A 135 11.45 7.13 1.18
CA LEU A 135 10.10 6.95 1.70
C LEU A 135 9.15 6.35 0.65
N GLY A 136 9.40 6.59 -0.64
CA GLY A 136 8.75 5.90 -1.76
C GLY A 136 8.92 4.38 -1.67
N ILE A 137 10.17 3.92 -1.53
CA ILE A 137 10.48 2.49 -1.39
C ILE A 137 9.87 1.90 -0.12
N VAL A 138 9.94 2.61 1.01
CA VAL A 138 9.32 2.15 2.28
C VAL A 138 7.80 1.99 2.13
N GLY A 139 7.13 2.96 1.49
CA GLY A 139 5.70 2.88 1.21
C GLY A 139 5.33 1.72 0.30
N ALA A 140 6.16 1.44 -0.70
CA ALA A 140 6.00 0.29 -1.58
C ALA A 140 6.10 -1.05 -0.84
N ILE A 141 7.14 -1.21 0.00
CA ILE A 141 7.34 -2.43 0.79
C ILE A 141 6.16 -2.66 1.75
N LYS A 142 5.70 -1.61 2.44
CA LYS A 142 4.54 -1.72 3.35
C LYS A 142 3.26 -2.08 2.60
N SER A 143 3.03 -1.46 1.45
CA SER A 143 1.87 -1.76 0.61
C SER A 143 1.87 -3.19 0.09
N TRP A 144 3.05 -3.73 -0.25
CA TRP A 144 3.21 -5.14 -0.63
C TRP A 144 2.80 -6.11 0.50
N ASN A 145 3.13 -5.76 1.75
CA ASN A 145 2.69 -6.51 2.93
C ASN A 145 1.20 -6.33 3.24
N GLY A 146 0.50 -5.44 2.53
CA GLY A 146 -0.91 -5.10 2.77
C GLY A 146 -1.11 -4.08 3.89
N GLU A 147 -0.05 -3.39 4.31
CA GLU A 147 -0.10 -2.35 5.34
C GLU A 147 -0.32 -0.98 4.70
N SER A 148 -1.20 -0.18 5.31
CA SER A 148 -1.36 1.22 4.90
C SER A 148 -0.16 2.05 5.35
N TYR A 149 0.41 2.84 4.44
CA TYR A 149 1.53 3.72 4.76
C TYR A 149 1.11 5.20 4.72
N THR A 150 1.40 5.92 5.80
CA THR A 150 1.20 7.38 5.87
C THR A 150 2.55 8.06 5.85
N TYR A 151 2.75 8.96 4.89
CA TYR A 151 3.98 9.70 4.77
C TYR A 151 4.10 10.82 5.81
N PRO A 152 5.28 11.04 6.39
CA PRO A 152 5.58 12.29 7.07
C PRO A 152 5.60 13.43 6.04
N TRP A 153 5.13 14.62 6.44
CA TRP A 153 5.18 15.86 5.63
C TRP A 153 4.40 15.85 4.31
N GLN A 154 3.44 14.95 4.13
CA GLN A 154 2.56 14.98 2.96
C GLN A 154 1.61 16.19 2.99
N LEU A 155 1.38 16.79 1.81
CA LEU A 155 0.35 17.81 1.63
C LEU A 155 -0.96 17.13 1.23
N LYS A 156 -2.01 17.24 2.04
CA LYS A 156 -3.31 16.60 1.75
C LYS A 156 -4.04 17.32 0.61
N VAL A 157 -3.71 16.97 -0.62
CA VAL A 157 -4.37 17.47 -1.84
C VAL A 157 -5.42 16.47 -2.33
N LEU A 158 -5.08 15.18 -2.33
CA LEU A 158 -5.96 14.08 -2.70
C LEU A 158 -6.43 13.29 -1.47
N ASN A 159 -7.65 12.76 -1.55
CA ASN A 159 -8.29 11.88 -0.56
C ASN A 159 -8.55 10.49 -1.13
#